data_AF-A0A163X1Q5-F1
#
_entry.id   AF-A0A163X1Q5-F1
#
_cell.length_a   1.000
_cell.length_b   1.000
_cell.length_c   1.000
_cell.angle_alpha   90.00
_cell.angle_beta   90.00
_cell.angle_gamma   90.00
#
_symmetry.space_group_name_H-M   'P 1'
#
loop_
_entity.id
_entity.type
_entity.pdbx_description
1 polymer ?
#
loop_
_entity_poly.entity_id
_entity_poly.type
_entity_poly.pdbx_seq_one_letter_code
_entity_poly.pdbx_strand_id
1 'polypeptide(L)' 'MPPESFLDSKALHLKAASDARVAERVAGHLRRRIAEDDWRPYRSKEEALHAWSRLGGIRLQVMQALGLLKTPDSGSLGDR' A
#
# COMPACT_ATOMS: atom_id res chain seq x y z
N MET A 1 6.50 -22.38 0.18
CA MET A 1 6.68 -21.00 -0.31
C MET A 1 5.47 -20.18 0.14
N PRO A 2 5.65 -19.04 0.82
CA PRO A 2 4.55 -18.10 1.01
C PRO A 2 4.05 -17.62 -0.36
N PRO A 3 2.75 -17.34 -0.52
CA PRO A 3 2.22 -16.86 -1.79
C PRO A 3 2.67 -15.40 -2.01
N GLU A 4 3.54 -15.18 -2.98
CA GLU A 4 3.82 -13.84 -3.48
C GLU A 4 2.65 -13.39 -4.35
N SER A 5 2.11 -12.21 -4.07
CA SER A 5 1.08 -11.59 -4.91
C SER A 5 1.57 -10.25 -5.41
N PHE A 6 1.28 -9.93 -6.66
CA PHE A 6 1.70 -8.69 -7.30
C PHE A 6 0.55 -7.70 -7.33
N LEU A 7 0.78 -6.49 -6.82
CA LEU A 7 -0.14 -5.37 -6.93
C LEU A 7 0.59 -4.19 -7.56
N ASP A 8 0.06 -3.68 -8.68
CA ASP A 8 0.63 -2.52 -9.38
C ASP A 8 2.14 -2.67 -9.67
N SER A 9 2.54 -3.87 -10.10
CA SER A 9 3.94 -4.28 -10.35
C SER A 9 4.87 -4.33 -9.13
N LYS A 10 4.33 -4.23 -7.89
CA LYS A 10 5.10 -4.48 -6.66
C LYS A 10 4.70 -5.80 -6.01
N ALA A 11 5.70 -6.54 -5.53
CA ALA A 11 5.49 -7.76 -4.77
C ALA A 11 4.99 -7.42 -3.35
N LEU A 12 3.96 -8.12 -2.91
CA LEU A 12 3.48 -8.10 -1.53
C LEU A 12 3.99 -9.34 -0.79
N HIS A 13 4.59 -9.11 0.37
CA HIS A 13 4.99 -10.16 1.30
C HIS A 13 3.79 -10.59 2.14
N LEU A 14 3.11 -11.62 1.65
CA LEU A 14 1.95 -12.21 2.30
C LEU A 14 2.32 -13.48 3.06
N LYS A 15 1.66 -13.74 4.19
CA LYS A 15 1.93 -14.92 5.02
C LYS A 15 1.02 -16.10 4.64
N ALA A 16 -0.17 -15.81 4.12
CA ALA A 16 -1.14 -16.81 3.70
C ALA A 16 -1.85 -16.40 2.41
N ALA A 17 -2.43 -17.37 1.70
CA ALA A 17 -3.20 -17.10 0.47
C ALA A 17 -4.45 -16.25 0.73
N SER A 18 -5.02 -16.32 1.95
CA SER A 18 -6.11 -15.46 2.40
C SER A 18 -5.73 -13.98 2.41
N ASP A 19 -4.45 -13.68 2.66
CA ASP A 19 -3.96 -12.30 2.74
C ASP A 19 -3.99 -11.62 1.36
N ALA A 20 -3.94 -12.39 0.26
CA ALA A 20 -4.00 -11.84 -1.09
C ALA A 20 -5.36 -11.19 -1.34
N ARG A 21 -6.44 -11.88 -0.98
CA ARG A 21 -7.80 -11.34 -1.08
C ARG A 21 -8.00 -10.12 -0.19
N VAL A 22 -7.35 -10.08 0.98
CA VAL A 22 -7.35 -8.92 1.87
C VAL A 22 -6.61 -7.76 1.21
N ALA A 23 -5.44 -8.01 0.61
CA ALA A 23 -4.67 -7.00 -0.10
C ALA A 23 -5.45 -6.40 -1.27
N GLU A 24 -6.11 -7.23 -2.09
CA GLU A 24 -6.97 -6.77 -3.19
C GLU A 24 -8.13 -5.90 -2.68
N ARG A 25 -8.79 -6.30 -1.60
CA ARG A 25 -9.88 -5.51 -0.99
C ARG A 25 -9.39 -4.15 -0.49
N VAL A 26 -8.24 -4.14 0.18
CA VAL A 26 -7.63 -2.89 0.67
C VAL A 26 -7.22 -2.01 -0.50
N ALA A 27 -6.66 -2.59 -1.56
CA ALA A 27 -6.26 -1.86 -2.76
C ALA A 27 -7.46 -1.22 -3.46
N GLY A 28 -8.56 -1.96 -3.63
CA GLY A 28 -9.81 -1.43 -4.18
C GLY A 28 -10.39 -0.30 -3.34
N HIS A 29 -10.39 -0.46 -2.01
CA HIS A 29 -10.85 0.58 -1.09
C HIS A 29 -10.01 1.87 -1.19
N LEU A 30 -8.68 1.74 -1.24
CA LEU A 30 -7.79 2.90 -1.37
C LEU A 30 -7.91 3.56 -2.74
N ARG A 31 -7.97 2.79 -3.82
CA ARG A 31 -8.21 3.31 -5.19
C ARG A 31 -9.49 4.13 -5.27
N ARG A 32 -10.58 3.63 -4.68
CA ARG A 32 -11.84 4.37 -4.61
C ARG A 32 -11.68 5.71 -3.89
N ARG A 33 -11.04 5.71 -2.72
CA ARG A 33 -10.80 6.95 -1.96
C ARG A 33 -9.93 7.95 -2.71
N ILE A 34 -8.93 7.48 -3.44
CA ILE A 34 -8.10 8.34 -4.31
C ILE A 34 -8.94 8.95 -5.43
N ALA A 35 -9.78 8.13 -6.09
CA ALA A 35 -10.59 8.58 -7.21
C ALA A 35 -11.71 9.54 -6.78
N GLU A 36 -12.30 9.33 -5.61
CA GLU A 36 -13.36 10.17 -5.05
C GLU A 36 -12.83 11.37 -4.25
N ASP A 37 -11.50 11.46 -4.05
CA ASP A 37 -10.85 12.38 -3.12
C ASP A 37 -11.47 12.32 -1.69
N ASP A 38 -11.96 11.14 -1.28
CA ASP A 38 -12.63 10.95 0.02
C ASP A 38 -11.65 10.49 1.11
N TRP A 39 -11.21 11.46 1.91
CA TRP A 39 -10.25 11.26 2.99
C TRP A 39 -10.89 11.22 4.38
N ARG A 40 -12.22 11.26 4.51
CA ARG A 40 -12.88 11.27 5.82
C ARG A 40 -12.52 10.04 6.69
N PRO A 41 -12.47 10.15 8.03
CA PRO A 41 -12.71 11.35 8.83
C PRO A 41 -11.48 12.28 8.93
N TYR A 42 -10.41 12.00 8.19
CA TYR A 42 -9.20 12.82 8.22
C TYR A 42 -9.41 14.15 7.49
N ARG A 43 -8.66 15.17 7.91
CA ARG A 43 -8.73 16.52 7.33
C ARG A 43 -8.12 16.61 5.93
N SER A 44 -7.20 15.70 5.61
CA SER A 44 -6.49 15.69 4.33
C SER A 44 -6.03 14.29 3.95
N LYS A 45 -5.66 14.12 2.68
CA LYS A 45 -4.98 12.93 2.16
C LYS A 45 -3.74 12.58 2.97
N GLU A 46 -2.88 13.57 3.25
CA GLU A 46 -1.64 13.34 3.99
C GLU A 46 -1.88 12.82 5.41
N GLU A 47 -2.87 13.39 6.11
CA GLU A 47 -3.25 12.94 7.44
C GLU A 47 -3.80 11.50 7.41
N ALA A 48 -4.61 11.16 6.40
CA ALA A 48 -5.11 9.81 6.18
C ALA A 48 -3.98 8.81 5.93
N LEU A 49 -3.07 9.13 5.01
CA LEU A 49 -1.94 8.28 4.66
C LEU A 49 -1.01 8.08 5.86
N HIS A 50 -0.73 9.12 6.63
CA HIS A 50 0.10 9.04 7.83
C HIS A 50 -0.57 8.22 8.95
N ALA A 51 -1.89 8.34 9.13
CA ALA A 51 -2.61 7.50 10.08
C ALA A 51 -2.61 6.02 9.66
N TRP A 52 -2.77 5.75 8.37
CA TRP A 52 -2.80 4.38 7.84
C TRP A 52 -1.44 3.71 7.81
N SER A 53 -0.36 4.45 7.57
CA SER A 53 0.99 3.88 7.56
C SER A 53 1.39 3.31 8.93
N ARG A 54 0.89 3.90 10.02
CA ARG A 54 1.10 3.44 11.41
C ARG A 54 0.48 2.07 11.71
N LEU A 55 -0.51 1.63 10.93
CA LEU A 55 -1.15 0.31 11.11
C LEU A 55 -0.24 -0.84 10.64
N GLY A 56 0.72 -0.57 9.76
CA GLY A 56 1.62 -1.58 9.22
C GLY A 56 0.90 -2.66 8.39
N GLY A 57 1.54 -3.83 8.29
CA GLY A 57 0.98 -5.04 7.68
C GLY A 57 0.57 -4.88 6.21
N ILE A 58 -0.48 -5.59 5.82
CA ILE A 58 -0.98 -5.62 4.43
C ILE A 58 -1.33 -4.22 3.93
N ARG A 59 -1.94 -3.38 4.79
CA ARG A 59 -2.32 -2.02 4.41
C ARG A 59 -1.11 -1.16 4.04
N LEU A 60 -0.04 -1.22 4.84
CA LEU A 60 1.21 -0.51 4.52
C LEU A 60 1.79 -0.96 3.18
N GLN A 61 1.87 -2.28 2.95
CA GLN A 61 2.41 -2.83 1.71
C GLN A 61 1.56 -2.41 0.49
N VAL A 62 0.23 -2.42 0.62
CA VAL A 62 -0.68 -1.94 -0.43
C VAL A 62 -0.48 -0.46 -0.71
N MET A 63 -0.31 0.37 0.33
CA MET A 63 -0.05 1.81 0.14
C MET A 63 1.29 2.06 -0.58
N GLN A 64 2.32 1.27 -0.29
CA GLN A 64 3.60 1.32 -0.99
C GLN A 64 3.47 0.85 -2.45
N ALA A 65 2.70 -0.20 -2.71
CA ALA A 65 2.38 -0.70 -4.05
C ALA A 65 1.66 0.35 -4.90
N LEU A 66 0.67 1.03 -4.33
CA LEU A 66 -0.06 2.12 -4.99
C LEU A 66 0.72 3.44 -5.10
N GLY A 67 1.99 3.48 -4.69
CA GLY A 67 2.82 4.69 -4.75
C GLY A 67 2.37 5.82 -3.80
N LEU A 68 1.54 5.52 -2.81
CA LEU A 68 1.01 6.52 -1.87
C LEU A 68 2.02 6.92 -0.80
N LEU A 69 3.00 6.06 -0.54
CA LEU A 69 4.10 6.32 0.38
C LEU A 69 5.40 6.23 -0.41
N LYS A 70 6.28 7.22 -0.22
CA LYS A 70 7.69 7.07 -0.60
C LYS A 70 8.23 5.90 0.24
N THR A 71 8.32 4.74 -0.40
CA THR A 71 9.15 3.66 0.14
C THR A 71 10.57 4.21 0.09
N PRO A 72 11.40 4.11 1.15
CA PRO A 72 12.81 4.43 0.98
C PRO A 72 13.29 3.56 -0.17
N ASP A 73 13.68 4.24 -1.24
CA ASP A 73 14.19 3.66 -2.45
C ASP A 73 15.44 2.86 -2.08
N SER A 74 15.29 1.55 -1.84
CA SER A 74 16.42 0.62 -1.85
C SER A 74 16.79 0.39 -3.31
N GLY A 75 17.30 1.44 -3.97
CA GLY A 75 17.39 1.49 -5.42
C GLY A 75 18.15 2.67 -6.03
N SER A 76 18.95 3.43 -5.27
CA SER A 76 20.02 4.25 -5.83
C SER A 76 21.36 3.74 -5.28
N LEU A 77 21.72 2.53 -5.71
CA LEU A 77 23.11 2.10 -5.71
C LEU A 77 23.77 2.83 -6.89
N GLY A 78 24.78 3.64 -6.58
CA GLY A 78 25.35 4.65 -7.46
C GLY A 78 25.66 4.19 -8.89
N ASP A 79 25.31 5.05 -9.83
CA ASP A 79 26.07 5.16 -11.07
C ASP A 79 27.22 6.14 -10.80
N ARG A 80 28.42 5.64 -11.05
CA ARG A 80 29.73 6.22 -10.73
C ARG A 80 30.22 7.10 -11.87
#